data_AF-A0A833Y9V2-F1
#
_entry.id   AF-A0A833Y9V2-F1
#
_cell.length_a   1.000
_cell.length_b   1.000
_cell.length_c   1.000
_cell.angle_alpha   90.00
_cell.angle_beta   90.00
_cell.angle_gamma   90.00
#
_symmetry.space_group_name_H-M   'P 1'
#
loop_
_entity.id
_entity.type
_entity.pdbx_description
1 polymer ?
#
loop_
_entity_poly.entity_id
_entity_poly.type
_entity_poly.pdbx_seq_one_letter_code
_entity_poly.pdbx_strand_id
1 'polypeptide(L)'
;MGELISVDNKEGDKKWIRHYCSSHKILLVGEGDFSFAACLAIQFDTAVNMIATSFDSKKFLMQNYSNSGTNLKELEERRCTILHNVDAHTMIAHPLLNLKVFDRIIFNFPHAGFMFSEHDDRQIELHQELVRGFLWNAFDMLTEDGEIHITHKTAYPFSNWKIKKLAKETGLRFLAEVEFFQRDYPGYVNKRGSGSRIDDTFPVGECSTFKFAKPCHRSLQSIHRS
;
A
#
# COMPACT_ATOMS: atom_id res chain seq x y z
N MET A 1 -44.38 -5.11 -33.65
CA MET A 1 -43.74 -4.10 -32.79
C MET A 1 -43.15 -4.84 -31.60
N GLY A 2 -41.86 -5.12 -31.64
CA GLY A 2 -41.14 -5.68 -30.49
C GLY A 2 -40.52 -4.52 -29.71
N GLU A 3 -40.84 -4.41 -28.43
CA GLU A 3 -40.19 -3.46 -27.54
C GLU A 3 -38.73 -3.87 -27.31
N LEU A 4 -37.83 -2.94 -27.62
CA LEU A 4 -36.42 -3.00 -27.35
C LEU A 4 -36.23 -2.80 -25.83
N ILE A 5 -35.86 -3.86 -25.12
CA ILE A 5 -35.50 -3.76 -23.70
C ILE A 5 -34.15 -3.07 -23.65
N SER A 6 -34.13 -1.79 -23.27
CA SER A 6 -32.91 -1.08 -22.92
C SER A 6 -32.32 -1.70 -21.65
N VAL A 7 -31.30 -2.53 -21.82
CA VAL A 7 -30.44 -2.97 -20.72
C VAL A 7 -29.60 -1.77 -20.32
N ASP A 8 -30.13 -0.97 -19.40
CA ASP A 8 -29.36 0.05 -18.70
C ASP A 8 -28.29 -0.66 -17.87
N ASN A 9 -27.06 -0.73 -18.41
CA ASN A 9 -25.87 -1.03 -17.63
C ASN A 9 -25.65 0.13 -16.65
N LYS A 10 -26.26 0.03 -15.47
CA LYS A 10 -26.00 0.94 -14.34
C LYS A 10 -24.59 0.66 -13.83
N GLU A 11 -23.62 1.41 -14.35
CA GLU A 11 -22.30 1.53 -13.75
C GLU A 11 -22.52 2.15 -12.35
N GLY A 12 -22.50 1.31 -11.31
CA GLY A 12 -22.83 1.73 -9.96
C GLY A 12 -21.96 2.90 -9.50
N ASP A 13 -22.55 3.83 -8.73
CA ASP A 13 -21.85 5.01 -8.24
C ASP A 13 -20.52 4.63 -7.57
N LYS A 14 -19.42 5.16 -8.13
CA LYS A 14 -18.06 4.91 -7.62
C LYS A 14 -17.97 5.39 -6.18
N LYS A 15 -17.51 4.50 -5.29
CA LYS A 15 -17.31 4.82 -3.88
C LYS A 15 -15.89 5.29 -3.64
N TRP A 16 -15.74 6.31 -2.80
CA TRP A 16 -14.46 6.93 -2.51
C TRP A 16 -14.16 6.92 -1.01
N ILE A 17 -12.87 6.81 -0.70
CA ILE A 17 -12.30 7.13 0.61
C ILE A 17 -10.95 7.79 0.41
N ARG A 18 -10.87 9.06 0.81
CA ARG A 18 -9.74 9.94 0.54
C ARG A 18 -9.33 9.91 -0.93
N HIS A 19 -8.23 9.25 -1.28
CA HIS A 19 -7.68 9.16 -2.63
C HIS A 19 -7.79 7.76 -3.24
N TYR A 20 -8.64 6.90 -2.70
CA TYR A 20 -8.93 5.57 -3.22
C TYR A 20 -10.38 5.49 -3.71
N CYS A 21 -10.57 4.86 -4.87
CA CYS A 21 -11.86 4.66 -5.53
C CYS A 21 -12.11 3.16 -5.68
N SER A 22 -13.37 2.72 -5.55
CA SER A 22 -13.78 1.33 -5.72
C SER A 22 -13.47 0.73 -7.11
N SER A 23 -13.24 1.58 -8.11
CA SER A 23 -12.86 1.16 -9.47
C SER A 23 -11.35 0.96 -9.65
N HIS A 24 -10.50 1.36 -8.70
CA HIS A 24 -9.06 1.17 -8.80
C HIS A 24 -8.69 -0.31 -8.64
N LYS A 25 -7.70 -0.77 -9.40
CA LYS A 25 -6.94 -1.99 -9.09
C LYS A 25 -5.92 -1.66 -8.00
N ILE A 26 -6.08 -2.25 -6.82
CA ILE A 26 -5.29 -1.90 -5.64
C ILE A 26 -4.46 -3.09 -5.18
N LEU A 27 -3.16 -2.89 -5.02
CA LEU A 27 -2.27 -3.79 -4.29
C LEU A 27 -1.95 -3.17 -2.93
N LEU A 28 -2.26 -3.87 -1.85
CA LEU A 28 -1.85 -3.50 -0.49
C LEU A 28 -0.70 -4.41 -0.07
N VAL A 29 0.43 -3.82 0.31
CA VAL A 29 1.67 -4.52 0.59
C VAL A 29 2.00 -4.44 2.08
N GLY A 30 2.37 -5.58 2.66
CA GLY A 30 2.83 -5.63 4.05
C GLY A 30 1.74 -5.33 5.07
N GLU A 31 0.50 -5.74 4.80
CA GLU A 31 -0.58 -5.66 5.78
C GLU A 31 -0.19 -6.47 7.02
N GLY A 32 -0.27 -5.84 8.20
CA GLY A 32 -0.12 -6.52 9.49
C GLY A 32 -1.39 -7.30 9.81
N ASP A 33 -2.32 -6.68 10.53
CA ASP A 33 -3.60 -7.31 10.89
C ASP A 33 -4.69 -7.19 9.80
N PHE A 34 -4.35 -6.69 8.60
CA PHE A 34 -5.26 -6.46 7.47
C PHE A 34 -6.37 -5.42 7.70
N SER A 35 -6.34 -4.66 8.79
CA SER A 35 -7.40 -3.69 9.11
C SER A 35 -7.52 -2.55 8.09
N PHE A 36 -6.43 -2.15 7.43
CA PHE A 36 -6.48 -1.10 6.40
C PHE A 36 -7.15 -1.61 5.12
N ALA A 37 -6.76 -2.79 4.65
CA ALA A 37 -7.43 -3.45 3.53
C ALA A 37 -8.92 -3.67 3.82
N ALA A 38 -9.26 -4.15 5.03
CA ALA A 38 -10.65 -4.35 5.43
C ALA A 38 -11.45 -3.04 5.43
N CYS A 39 -10.87 -1.94 5.94
CA CYS A 39 -11.48 -0.61 5.88
C CYS A 39 -11.86 -0.20 4.45
N LEU A 40 -10.93 -0.33 3.50
CA LEU A 40 -11.21 -0.01 2.09
C LEU A 40 -12.30 -0.92 1.51
N ALA A 41 -12.23 -2.23 1.78
CA ALA A 41 -13.20 -3.20 1.31
C ALA A 41 -14.62 -2.91 1.84
N ILE A 42 -14.74 -2.55 3.13
CA ILE A 42 -16.01 -2.15 3.76
C ILE A 42 -16.56 -0.92 3.06
N GLN A 43 -15.74 0.12 2.88
CA GLN A 43 -16.18 1.34 2.22
C GLN A 43 -16.66 1.10 0.79
N PHE A 44 -15.98 0.22 0.05
CA PHE A 44 -16.28 -0.06 -1.35
C PHE A 44 -17.42 -1.07 -1.56
N ASP A 45 -17.93 -1.70 -0.50
CA ASP A 45 -18.83 -2.87 -0.50
C ASP A 45 -18.31 -4.11 -1.25
N THR A 46 -17.13 -4.03 -1.86
CA THR A 46 -16.49 -5.11 -2.59
C THR A 46 -14.99 -4.89 -2.66
N ALA A 47 -14.24 -5.97 -2.79
CA ALA A 47 -12.79 -5.97 -2.90
C ALA A 47 -12.29 -6.82 -4.08
N VAL A 48 -13.12 -7.07 -5.09
CA VAL A 48 -12.75 -7.89 -6.28
C VAL A 48 -11.54 -7.35 -7.04
N ASN A 49 -11.30 -6.04 -6.98
CA ASN A 49 -10.17 -5.36 -7.62
C ASN A 49 -8.99 -5.14 -6.66
N MET A 50 -9.03 -5.71 -5.46
CA MET A 50 -8.01 -5.57 -4.43
C MET A 50 -7.23 -6.87 -4.25
N ILE A 51 -5.93 -6.74 -4.08
CA ILE A 51 -5.05 -7.80 -3.60
C ILE A 51 -4.37 -7.28 -2.33
N ALA A 52 -4.63 -7.93 -1.20
CA ALA A 52 -4.00 -7.60 0.08
C ALA A 52 -2.91 -8.62 0.40
N THR A 53 -1.70 -8.16 0.68
CA THR A 53 -0.55 -9.04 0.93
C THR A 53 0.07 -8.80 2.29
N SER A 54 0.67 -9.85 2.84
CA SER A 54 1.46 -9.81 4.06
C SER A 54 2.79 -10.53 3.85
N PHE A 55 3.84 -10.06 4.52
CA PHE A 55 5.11 -10.76 4.59
C PHE A 55 4.99 -12.01 5.48
N ASP A 56 4.23 -11.92 6.56
CA ASP A 56 4.01 -13.03 7.47
C ASP A 56 3.04 -14.09 6.89
N SER A 57 3.19 -15.33 7.36
CA SER A 57 2.25 -16.40 7.03
C SER A 57 0.88 -16.20 7.69
N LYS A 58 -0.20 -16.71 7.09
CA LYS A 58 -1.54 -16.74 7.70
C LYS A 58 -1.51 -17.29 9.13
N LYS A 59 -0.78 -18.38 9.37
CA LYS A 59 -0.64 -18.99 10.70
C LYS A 59 -0.03 -18.02 11.70
N PHE A 60 1.06 -17.35 11.33
CA PHE A 60 1.71 -16.37 12.19
C PHE A 60 0.76 -15.22 12.54
N LEU A 61 0.07 -14.68 11.53
CA LEU A 61 -0.87 -13.57 11.73
C LEU A 61 -2.01 -13.93 12.68
N MET A 62 -2.59 -15.11 12.53
CA MET A 62 -3.67 -15.60 13.40
C MET A 62 -3.23 -15.85 14.85
N GLN A 63 -1.94 -16.08 15.08
CA GLN A 63 -1.38 -16.29 16.41
C GLN A 63 -0.97 -14.98 17.09
N ASN A 64 -0.54 -13.99 16.32
CA ASN A 64 0.09 -12.78 16.83
C ASN A 64 -0.79 -11.54 16.80
N TYR A 65 -1.89 -11.55 16.05
CA TYR A 65 -2.81 -10.40 15.98
C TYR A 65 -4.24 -10.85 16.29
N SER A 66 -4.78 -10.29 17.37
CA SER A 66 -6.12 -10.62 17.88
C SER A 66 -7.23 -10.40 16.84
N ASN A 67 -7.09 -9.39 15.97
CA ASN A 67 -8.12 -9.02 15.00
C ASN A 67 -7.91 -9.58 13.58
N SER A 68 -6.77 -10.24 13.30
CA SER A 68 -6.48 -10.76 11.96
C SER A 68 -7.58 -11.69 11.44
N GLY A 69 -8.14 -12.55 12.29
CA GLY A 69 -9.21 -13.47 11.87
C GLY A 69 -10.46 -12.74 11.37
N THR A 70 -10.88 -11.69 12.08
CA THR A 70 -12.05 -10.88 11.72
C THR A 70 -11.80 -10.10 10.43
N ASN A 71 -10.64 -9.45 10.32
CA ASN A 71 -10.30 -8.65 9.15
C ASN A 71 -10.12 -9.51 7.88
N LEU A 72 -9.49 -10.68 8.00
CA LEU A 72 -9.36 -11.63 6.90
C LEU A 72 -10.72 -12.15 6.43
N LYS A 73 -11.62 -12.48 7.37
CA LYS A 73 -12.99 -12.90 7.04
C LYS A 73 -13.75 -11.80 6.29
N GLU A 74 -13.66 -10.56 6.75
CA GLU A 74 -14.29 -9.40 6.10
C GLU A 74 -13.82 -9.24 4.64
N LEU A 75 -12.52 -9.42 4.40
CA LEU A 75 -11.90 -9.37 3.08
C LEU A 75 -12.34 -10.54 2.18
N GLU A 76 -12.38 -11.77 2.72
CA GLU A 76 -12.83 -12.97 2.00
C GLU A 76 -14.31 -12.83 1.59
N GLU A 77 -15.19 -12.38 2.49
CA GLU A 77 -16.61 -12.13 2.20
C GLU A 77 -16.82 -11.07 1.11
N ARG A 78 -15.90 -10.11 1.01
CA ARG A 78 -15.90 -9.07 -0.05
C ARG A 78 -15.16 -9.46 -1.32
N ARG A 79 -14.69 -10.71 -1.39
CA ARG A 79 -14.00 -11.28 -2.55
C ARG A 79 -12.64 -10.63 -2.83
N CYS A 80 -11.96 -10.17 -1.79
CA CYS A 80 -10.55 -9.74 -1.87
C CYS A 80 -9.66 -10.95 -2.16
N THR A 81 -8.63 -10.77 -2.98
CA THR A 81 -7.55 -11.76 -3.07
C THR A 81 -6.55 -11.51 -1.94
N ILE A 82 -6.32 -12.51 -1.09
CA ILE A 82 -5.39 -12.40 0.05
C ILE A 82 -4.17 -13.29 -0.21
N LEU A 83 -2.98 -12.69 -0.14
CA LEU A 83 -1.70 -13.39 -0.31
C LEU A 83 -0.83 -13.26 0.95
N HIS A 84 -0.14 -14.33 1.29
CA HIS A 84 0.78 -14.38 2.43
C HIS A 84 2.18 -14.76 1.96
N ASN A 85 3.20 -14.46 2.76
CA ASN A 85 4.60 -14.67 2.41
C ASN A 85 5.02 -13.91 1.14
N VAL A 86 4.52 -12.68 0.97
CA VAL A 86 4.91 -11.80 -0.13
C VAL A 86 5.96 -10.82 0.36
N ASP A 87 7.19 -10.95 -0.15
CA ASP A 87 8.28 -10.02 0.13
C ASP A 87 8.23 -8.82 -0.83
N ALA A 88 8.22 -7.61 -0.26
CA ALA A 88 8.20 -6.36 -1.03
C ALA A 88 9.41 -6.20 -1.98
N HIS A 89 10.54 -6.88 -1.72
CA HIS A 89 11.73 -6.87 -2.58
C HIS A 89 11.59 -7.77 -3.81
N THR A 90 10.64 -8.70 -3.81
CA THR A 90 10.51 -9.71 -4.87
C THR A 90 9.08 -9.86 -5.39
N MET A 91 8.14 -9.02 -4.93
CA MET A 91 6.71 -9.13 -5.22
C MET A 91 6.38 -9.12 -6.71
N ILE A 92 7.18 -8.48 -7.56
CA ILE A 92 6.98 -8.49 -9.02
C ILE A 92 7.11 -9.90 -9.62
N ALA A 93 7.96 -10.73 -9.02
CA ALA A 93 8.21 -12.10 -9.46
C ALA A 93 7.23 -13.11 -8.82
N HIS A 94 6.41 -12.69 -7.86
CA HIS A 94 5.48 -13.58 -7.19
C HIS A 94 4.47 -14.15 -8.21
N PRO A 95 4.27 -15.48 -8.32
CA PRO A 95 3.50 -16.08 -9.41
C PRO A 95 2.07 -15.56 -9.59
N LEU A 96 1.43 -15.15 -8.50
CA LEU A 96 0.06 -14.60 -8.51
C LEU A 96 0.00 -13.08 -8.74
N LEU A 97 1.14 -12.39 -8.69
CA LEU A 97 1.26 -10.96 -8.96
C LEU A 97 1.96 -10.68 -10.29
N ASN A 98 2.75 -11.63 -10.80
CA ASN A 98 3.44 -11.53 -12.07
C ASN A 98 2.46 -11.13 -13.18
N LEU A 99 2.88 -10.20 -14.04
CA LEU A 99 2.12 -9.61 -15.14
C LEU A 99 0.91 -8.74 -14.72
N LYS A 100 0.63 -8.57 -13.42
CA LYS A 100 -0.41 -7.65 -12.97
C LYS A 100 0.15 -6.23 -12.85
N VAL A 101 -0.67 -5.27 -13.26
CA VAL A 101 -0.44 -3.84 -13.05
C VAL A 101 -1.59 -3.22 -12.26
N PHE A 102 -1.28 -2.21 -11.45
CA PHE A 102 -2.19 -1.63 -10.47
C PHE A 102 -2.29 -0.12 -10.63
N ASP A 103 -3.47 0.41 -10.35
CA ASP A 103 -3.71 1.85 -10.28
C ASP A 103 -3.18 2.42 -8.97
N ARG A 104 -3.23 1.65 -7.88
CA ARG A 104 -2.70 2.03 -6.57
C ARG A 104 -1.90 0.89 -5.97
N ILE A 105 -0.65 1.16 -5.57
CA ILE A 105 0.17 0.25 -4.77
C ILE A 105 0.46 0.93 -3.44
N ILE A 106 -0.02 0.34 -2.34
CA ILE A 106 -0.05 0.98 -1.02
C ILE A 106 0.86 0.22 -0.07
N PHE A 107 1.76 0.94 0.62
CA PHE A 107 2.59 0.39 1.69
C PHE A 107 2.55 1.32 2.90
N ASN A 108 1.74 0.96 3.90
CA ASN A 108 1.55 1.78 5.09
C ASN A 108 2.53 1.39 6.20
N PHE A 109 3.26 2.37 6.71
CA PHE A 109 4.26 2.23 7.78
C PHE A 109 5.21 1.04 7.55
N PRO A 110 5.89 0.98 6.38
CA PRO A 110 6.88 -0.06 6.11
C PRO A 110 7.89 -0.15 7.26
N HIS A 111 8.28 -1.36 7.66
CA HIS A 111 9.21 -1.57 8.75
C HIS A 111 10.05 -2.84 8.51
N ALA A 112 11.37 -2.76 8.72
CA ALA A 112 12.32 -3.84 8.41
C ALA A 112 12.56 -4.80 9.60
N GLY A 113 11.74 -4.69 10.65
CA GLY A 113 12.03 -5.28 11.96
C GLY A 113 13.13 -4.49 12.69
N PHE A 114 13.54 -4.99 13.86
CA PHE A 114 14.58 -4.35 14.68
C PHE A 114 15.82 -5.22 14.77
N MET A 115 16.95 -4.67 14.34
CA MET A 115 18.29 -5.16 14.67
C MET A 115 19.04 -4.19 15.59
N PHE A 116 18.77 -2.89 15.47
CA PHE A 116 19.27 -1.83 16.34
C PHE A 116 18.13 -0.91 16.79
N SER A 117 18.46 0.16 17.52
CA SER A 117 17.46 1.15 17.95
C SER A 117 16.89 1.93 16.76
N GLU A 118 15.64 2.37 16.82
CA GLU A 118 14.93 3.10 15.75
C GLU A 118 15.67 4.34 15.21
N HIS A 119 16.47 4.99 16.06
CA HIS A 119 17.23 6.19 15.70
C HIS A 119 18.70 5.91 15.35
N ASP A 120 19.12 4.64 15.35
CA ASP A 120 20.46 4.21 14.92
C ASP A 120 20.55 4.30 13.39
N ASP A 121 21.62 4.89 12.88
CA ASP A 121 21.79 5.07 11.44
C ASP A 121 21.77 3.75 10.66
N ARG A 122 22.28 2.66 11.25
CA ARG A 122 22.24 1.32 10.63
C ARG A 122 20.81 0.78 10.55
N GLN A 123 19.98 1.06 11.56
CA GLN A 123 18.57 0.68 11.53
C GLN A 123 17.83 1.50 10.47
N ILE A 124 18.12 2.79 10.37
CA ILE A 124 17.57 3.67 9.35
C ILE A 124 17.96 3.18 7.94
N GLU A 125 19.20 2.73 7.73
CA GLU A 125 19.65 2.15 6.45
C GLU A 125 18.84 0.92 6.05
N LEU A 126 18.58 -0.02 6.97
CA LEU A 126 17.74 -1.20 6.70
C LEU A 126 16.31 -0.81 6.29
N HIS A 127 15.76 0.22 6.94
CA HIS A 127 14.45 0.75 6.58
C HIS A 127 14.45 1.41 5.19
N GLN A 128 15.51 2.14 4.86
CA GLN A 128 15.69 2.73 3.54
C GLN A 128 15.83 1.65 2.45
N GLU A 129 16.54 0.55 2.73
CA GLU A 129 16.67 -0.59 1.84
C GLU A 129 15.31 -1.25 1.57
N LEU A 130 14.51 -1.50 2.61
CA LEU A 130 13.15 -2.01 2.46
C LEU A 130 12.30 -1.15 1.54
N VAL A 131 12.28 0.17 1.80
CA VAL A 131 11.49 1.12 1.00
C VAL A 131 12.01 1.18 -0.44
N ARG A 132 13.33 1.17 -0.64
CA ARG A 132 13.94 1.18 -1.98
C ARG A 132 13.60 -0.09 -2.77
N GLY A 133 13.67 -1.26 -2.15
CA GLY A 133 13.32 -2.54 -2.77
C GLY A 133 11.85 -2.61 -3.19
N PHE A 134 10.96 -2.15 -2.30
CA PHE A 134 9.54 -1.98 -2.61
C PHE A 134 9.32 -1.05 -3.81
N LEU A 135 9.93 0.16 -3.80
CA LEU A 135 9.74 1.16 -4.85
C LEU A 135 10.19 0.64 -6.23
N TRP A 136 11.30 -0.10 -6.29
CA TRP A 136 11.77 -0.75 -7.52
C TRP A 136 10.74 -1.73 -8.08
N ASN A 137 10.23 -2.63 -7.25
CA ASN A 137 9.22 -3.60 -7.68
C ASN A 137 7.91 -2.91 -8.08
N ALA A 138 7.48 -1.95 -7.27
CA ALA A 138 6.22 -1.26 -7.47
C ALA A 138 6.22 -0.42 -8.77
N PHE A 139 7.36 0.17 -9.16
CA PHE A 139 7.50 0.95 -10.39
C PHE A 139 7.02 0.18 -11.62
N ASP A 140 7.50 -1.06 -11.80
CA ASP A 140 7.16 -1.89 -12.95
C ASP A 140 5.73 -2.49 -12.86
N MET A 141 5.15 -2.49 -11.67
CA MET A 141 3.79 -2.97 -11.41
C MET A 141 2.72 -1.86 -11.49
N LEU A 142 3.09 -0.61 -11.82
CA LEU A 142 2.13 0.47 -12.01
C LEU A 142 1.50 0.47 -13.40
N THR A 143 0.20 0.79 -13.47
CA THR A 143 -0.41 1.31 -14.71
C THR A 143 0.23 2.63 -15.12
N GLU A 144 -0.04 3.11 -16.33
CA GLU A 144 0.54 4.38 -16.83
C GLU A 144 0.19 5.57 -15.92
N ASP A 145 -1.07 5.65 -15.48
CA ASP A 145 -1.58 6.66 -14.54
C ASP A 145 -1.60 6.18 -13.08
N GLY A 146 -0.87 5.10 -12.80
CA GLY A 146 -0.83 4.47 -11.48
C GLY A 146 -0.01 5.28 -10.46
N GLU A 147 -0.35 5.11 -9.18
CA GLU A 147 0.32 5.78 -8.07
C GLU A 147 0.82 4.77 -7.02
N ILE A 148 2.04 4.99 -6.54
CA ILE A 148 2.59 4.35 -5.34
C ILE A 148 2.35 5.26 -4.14
N HIS A 149 1.73 4.72 -3.10
CA HIS A 149 1.41 5.43 -1.87
C HIS A 149 2.19 4.82 -0.70
N ILE A 150 3.04 5.61 -0.07
CA ILE A 150 3.71 5.23 1.18
C ILE A 150 3.22 6.14 2.29
N THR A 151 2.58 5.57 3.31
CA THR A 151 2.22 6.31 4.52
C THR A 151 3.30 6.14 5.56
N HIS A 152 3.83 7.23 6.10
CA HIS A 152 4.87 7.16 7.12
C HIS A 152 4.87 8.38 8.04
N LYS A 153 5.51 8.22 9.19
CA LYS A 153 5.78 9.33 10.11
C LYS A 153 6.80 10.29 9.49
N THR A 154 6.62 11.58 9.75
CA THR A 154 7.40 12.67 9.16
C THR A 154 8.35 13.35 10.14
N ALA A 155 8.18 13.13 11.45
CA ALA A 155 9.09 13.63 12.48
C ALA A 155 10.35 12.76 12.61
N TYR A 156 11.40 13.29 13.25
CA TYR A 156 12.60 12.50 13.59
C TYR A 156 12.25 11.32 14.52
N PRO A 157 12.89 10.13 14.40
CA PRO A 157 13.95 9.77 13.44
C PRO A 157 13.43 9.36 12.06
N PHE A 158 12.13 9.17 11.90
CA PHE A 158 11.48 8.69 10.68
C PHE A 158 11.73 9.59 9.46
N SER A 159 11.89 10.90 9.68
CA SER A 159 12.28 11.86 8.64
C SER A 159 13.65 11.57 7.99
N ASN A 160 14.52 10.79 8.66
CA ASN A 160 15.81 10.35 8.11
C ASN A 160 15.71 9.17 7.16
N TRP A 161 14.53 8.59 6.97
CA TRP A 161 14.32 7.59 5.92
C TRP A 161 14.32 8.22 4.52
N LYS A 162 14.14 9.54 4.42
CA LYS A 162 14.23 10.32 3.18
C LYS A 162 13.44 9.68 2.02
N ILE A 163 12.20 9.25 2.27
CA ILE A 163 11.34 8.51 1.31
C ILE A 163 11.27 9.19 -0.07
N LYS A 164 11.15 10.52 -0.12
CA LYS A 164 11.15 11.28 -1.38
C LYS A 164 12.45 11.12 -2.18
N LYS A 165 13.60 11.07 -1.49
CA LYS A 165 14.91 10.84 -2.10
C LYS A 165 14.99 9.42 -2.66
N LEU A 166 14.57 8.42 -1.88
CA LEU A 166 14.55 7.02 -2.31
C LEU A 166 13.70 6.83 -3.57
N ALA A 167 12.49 7.40 -3.61
CA ALA A 167 11.63 7.34 -4.79
C ALA A 167 12.26 8.00 -6.02
N LYS A 168 12.94 9.13 -5.85
CA LYS A 168 13.69 9.76 -6.95
C LYS A 168 14.83 8.87 -7.46
N GLU A 169 15.55 8.18 -6.56
CA GLU A 169 16.62 7.24 -6.90
C GLU A 169 16.10 6.02 -7.70
N THR A 170 14.83 5.62 -7.51
CA THR A 170 14.16 4.57 -8.30
C THR A 170 13.44 5.09 -9.55
N GLY A 171 13.71 6.33 -9.98
CA GLY A 171 13.14 6.91 -11.20
C GLY A 171 11.68 7.38 -11.07
N LEU A 172 11.08 7.33 -9.89
CA LEU A 172 9.71 7.81 -9.66
C LEU A 172 9.68 9.34 -9.52
N ARG A 173 8.59 9.93 -9.98
CA ARG A 173 8.26 11.33 -9.77
C ARG A 173 7.38 11.50 -8.54
N PHE A 174 7.75 12.42 -7.66
CA PHE A 174 6.90 12.85 -6.55
C PHE A 174 5.67 13.60 -7.07
N LEU A 175 4.49 13.19 -6.62
CA LEU A 175 3.21 13.83 -6.95
C LEU A 175 2.76 14.77 -5.85
N ALA A 176 2.62 14.22 -4.64
CA ALA A 176 2.03 14.92 -3.51
C ALA A 176 2.45 14.29 -2.19
N GLU A 177 2.37 15.08 -1.14
CA GLU A 177 2.41 14.65 0.24
C GLU A 177 1.09 15.14 0.86
N VAL A 178 0.32 14.21 1.42
CA VAL A 178 -0.98 14.50 2.02
C VAL A 178 -0.92 14.04 3.46
N GLU A 179 -1.32 14.90 4.40
CA GLU A 179 -1.40 14.52 5.81
C GLU A 179 -2.28 13.27 6.00
N PHE A 180 -1.81 12.36 6.83
CA PHE A 180 -2.53 11.15 7.16
C PHE A 180 -3.20 11.30 8.53
N PHE A 181 -4.49 11.03 8.61
CA PHE A 181 -5.18 10.89 9.88
C PHE A 181 -5.86 9.53 9.95
N GLN A 182 -5.54 8.75 10.99
CA GLN A 182 -6.14 7.43 11.20
C GLN A 182 -7.67 7.46 11.21
N ARG A 183 -8.26 8.54 11.76
CA ARG A 183 -9.72 8.75 11.81
C ARG A 183 -10.40 8.78 10.44
N ASP A 184 -9.64 8.99 9.37
CA ASP A 184 -10.16 9.01 8.01
C ASP A 184 -10.42 7.60 7.45
N TYR A 185 -9.92 6.58 8.15
CA TYR A 185 -10.01 5.17 7.78
C TYR A 185 -10.70 4.40 8.92
N PRO A 186 -12.04 4.42 8.98
CA PRO A 186 -12.78 3.75 10.04
C PRO A 186 -12.46 2.25 10.12
N GLY A 187 -12.13 1.77 11.31
CA GLY A 187 -11.72 0.38 11.55
C GLY A 187 -10.23 0.09 11.35
N TYR A 188 -9.46 1.00 10.72
CA TYR A 188 -8.02 0.83 10.59
C TYR A 188 -7.29 1.01 11.93
N VAL A 189 -6.47 0.03 12.30
CA VAL A 189 -5.63 0.06 13.50
C VAL A 189 -4.17 -0.16 13.10
N ASN A 190 -3.31 0.83 13.32
CA ASN A 190 -1.88 0.66 13.07
C ASN A 190 -1.26 -0.29 14.12
N LYS A 191 -0.42 -1.22 13.66
CA LYS A 191 0.19 -2.25 14.51
C LYS A 191 1.71 -2.18 14.45
N ARG A 192 2.39 -2.51 15.55
CA ARG A 192 3.87 -2.45 15.64
C ARG A 192 4.57 -3.41 14.68
N GLY A 193 3.95 -4.53 14.34
CA GLY A 193 4.49 -5.42 13.30
C GLY A 193 5.70 -6.25 13.71
N SER A 194 6.24 -6.08 14.93
CA SER A 194 7.44 -6.80 15.38
C SER A 194 7.58 -6.80 16.90
N GLY A 195 8.39 -7.75 17.41
CA GLY A 195 8.73 -7.89 18.82
C GLY A 195 7.59 -8.44 19.69
N SER A 196 7.78 -8.42 21.02
CA SER A 196 6.80 -8.95 21.98
C SER A 196 5.48 -8.17 22.03
N ARG A 197 5.46 -6.96 21.45
CA ARG A 197 4.31 -6.05 21.40
C ARG A 197 3.75 -5.92 19.98
N ILE A 198 3.88 -6.96 19.17
CA ILE A 198 3.52 -6.95 17.75
C ILE A 198 2.08 -6.47 17.47
N ASP A 199 1.12 -6.87 18.31
CA ASP A 199 -0.30 -6.51 18.18
C ASP A 199 -0.66 -5.14 18.80
N ASP A 200 0.27 -4.51 19.52
CA ASP A 200 0.03 -3.19 20.10
C ASP A 200 0.03 -2.13 19.01
N THR A 201 -0.69 -1.05 19.26
CA THR A 201 -0.58 0.16 18.46
C THR A 201 0.71 0.92 18.79
N PHE A 202 1.08 1.83 17.88
CA PHE A 202 2.14 2.80 18.12
C PHE A 202 1.59 4.23 17.98
N PRO A 203 2.19 5.23 18.66
CA PRO A 203 1.85 6.63 18.44
C PRO A 203 2.16 7.01 16.99
N VAL A 204 1.13 7.36 16.22
CA VAL A 204 1.27 7.73 14.82
C VAL A 204 2.01 9.07 14.70
N GLY A 205 1.62 10.09 15.49
CA GLY A 205 2.24 11.42 15.47
C GLY A 205 2.03 12.14 14.13
N GLU A 206 2.93 13.06 13.79
CA GLU A 206 2.96 13.69 12.47
C GLU A 206 3.27 12.64 11.40
N CYS A 207 2.37 12.49 10.43
CA CYS A 207 2.48 11.49 9.39
C CYS A 207 1.78 11.94 8.11
N SER A 208 2.29 11.44 6.99
CA SER A 208 1.81 11.77 5.65
C SER A 208 1.79 10.53 4.78
N THR A 209 0.89 10.50 3.80
CA THR A 209 0.97 9.64 2.64
C THR A 209 1.72 10.37 1.52
N PHE A 210 2.89 9.85 1.15
CA PHE A 210 3.65 10.27 -0.01
C PHE A 210 3.16 9.53 -1.26
N LYS A 211 2.90 10.27 -2.33
CA LYS A 211 2.40 9.74 -3.60
C LYS A 211 3.44 9.91 -4.70
N PHE A 212 3.66 8.85 -5.45
CA PHE A 212 4.63 8.79 -6.53
C PHE A 212 4.02 8.16 -7.78
N ALA A 213 4.49 8.56 -8.96
CA ALA A 213 4.09 7.95 -10.21
C ALA A 213 5.28 7.83 -11.17
N LYS A 214 5.06 7.13 -12.27
CA LYS A 214 6.01 7.09 -13.39
C LYS A 214 6.30 8.51 -13.91
N PRO A 215 7.52 8.76 -14.41
CA PRO A 215 7.82 10.02 -15.09
C PRO A 215 6.98 10.12 -16.36
N CYS A 216 6.41 11.29 -16.63
CA CYS A 216 5.62 11.48 -17.85
C CYS A 216 6.52 11.37 -19.09
N HIS A 217 6.16 10.55 -20.07
CA HIS A 217 6.93 10.33 -21.31
C HIS A 217 7.29 11.62 -22.09
N ARG A 218 6.63 12.76 -21.83
CA ARG A 218 6.89 14.03 -22.53
C ARG A 218 8.20 14.74 -22.11
N SER A 219 8.83 14.38 -21.00
CA SER A 219 10.03 15.10 -20.52
C SER A 219 11.34 14.67 -21.20
N LEU A 220 11.39 13.52 -21.88
CA LEU A 220 12.63 13.01 -22.51
C LEU A 220 12.93 13.62 -23.89
N GLN A 221 11.96 14.29 -24.54
CA GLN A 221 12.18 14.89 -25.86
C GLN A 221 12.81 16.29 -25.82
N SER A 222 12.98 16.91 -24.64
CA SER A 222 13.58 18.25 -24.53
C SER A 222 15.11 18.26 -24.42
N ILE A 223 15.76 17.09 -24.26
CA ILE A 223 17.22 17.01 -24.01
C ILE A 223 18.02 16.75 -25.31
N HIS A 224 17.37 16.65 -26.47
CA HIS A 224 18.04 16.48 -27.78
C HIS A 224 17.82 17.63 -28.77
N ARG A 225 17.44 18.81 -28.27
CA ARG A 225 17.42 20.05 -29.04
C ARG A 225 18.01 21.19 -28.22
N SER A 226 19.34 21.22 -28.11
CA SER A 226 20.12 22.38 -27.67
C SER A 226 21.45 22.36 -28.39
#